data_AF-M0MRV7-F1
#
_entry.id   AF-M0MRV7-F1
#
_cell.length_a   1.000
_cell.length_b   1.000
_cell.length_c   1.000
_cell.angle_alpha   90.00
_cell.angle_beta   90.00
_cell.angle_gamma   90.00
#
_symmetry.space_group_name_H-M   'P 1'
#
loop_
_entity.id
_entity.type
_entity.pdbx_description
1 polymer ?
#
loop_
_entity_poly.entity_id
_entity_poly.type
_entity_poly.pdbx_seq_one_letter_code
_entity_poly.pdbx_strand_id
1 'polypeptide(L)' 'MTSKGNRNALADAGTGVFLAHSALKASVYTAESNLELIEDPSAVTEAEERGAKIERRADEVLKQVKANVEETV' A
#
# COMPACT_ATOMS: atom_id res chain seq x y z
N MET A 1 2.91 -13.62 1.97
CA MET A 1 3.99 -14.17 1.12
C MET A 1 5.33 -14.28 1.86
N THR A 2 5.59 -13.48 2.90
CA THR A 2 6.80 -13.51 3.73
C THR A 2 6.95 -14.75 4.64
N SER A 3 5.85 -15.38 5.06
CA SER A 3 5.88 -16.53 5.99
C SER A 3 6.46 -17.84 5.43
N LYS A 4 6.77 -17.89 4.12
CA LYS A 4 7.37 -19.06 3.44
C LYS A 4 8.69 -18.75 2.72
N GLY A 5 9.22 -17.54 2.86
CA GLY A 5 10.42 -17.09 2.16
C GLY A 5 11.71 -17.56 2.84
N ASN A 6 12.82 -17.58 2.09
CA ASN A 6 14.16 -17.76 2.66
C ASN A 6 14.37 -16.71 3.76
N ARG A 7 14.71 -17.14 4.99
CA ARG A 7 14.96 -16.22 6.13
C ARG A 7 15.98 -15.15 5.79
N ASN A 8 16.96 -15.46 4.94
CA ASN A 8 17.98 -14.50 4.50
C ASN A 8 17.46 -13.41 3.56
N ALA A 9 16.32 -13.63 2.90
CA ALA A 9 15.70 -12.66 1.98
C ALA A 9 14.58 -11.84 2.66
N LEU A 10 14.34 -12.06 3.96
CA LEU A 10 13.23 -11.44 4.67
C LEU A 10 13.43 -9.92 4.85
N ALA A 11 14.68 -9.49 5.05
CA ALA A 11 15.05 -8.08 5.09
C ALA A 11 14.80 -7.40 3.73
N ASP A 12 15.19 -8.05 2.62
CA ASP A 12 14.94 -7.54 1.27
C ASP A 12 13.45 -7.46 0.95
N ALA A 13 12.67 -8.46 1.38
CA ALA A 13 11.21 -8.45 1.27
C ALA A 13 10.59 -7.31 2.10
N GLY A 14 11.13 -7.03 3.29
CA GLY A 14 10.78 -5.87 4.10
C GLY A 14 10.98 -4.57 3.33
N THR A 15 12.20 -4.34 2.83
CA THR A 15 12.55 -3.17 2.00
C THR A 15 11.62 -3.04 0.79
N GLY A 16 11.39 -4.12 0.06
CA GLY A 16 10.51 -4.12 -1.11
C GLY A 16 9.08 -3.69 -0.77
N VAL A 17 8.54 -4.14 0.36
CA VAL A 17 7.20 -3.76 0.81
C VAL A 17 7.14 -2.30 1.25
N PHE A 18 8.17 -1.77 1.93
CA PHE A 18 8.22 -0.34 2.26
C PHE A 18 8.23 0.55 1.01
N LEU A 19 9.02 0.18 0.01
CA LEU A 19 9.09 0.90 -1.26
C LEU A 19 7.74 0.85 -2.00
N ALA A 20 7.14 -0.34 -2.12
CA ALA A 20 5.86 -0.52 -2.78
C ALA A 20 4.73 0.25 -2.06
N HIS A 21 4.70 0.22 -0.72
CA HIS A 21 3.73 0.97 0.08
C HIS A 21 3.87 2.48 -0.13
N SER A 22 5.11 2.99 -0.08
CA SER A 22 5.38 4.42 -0.28
C SER A 22 4.99 4.88 -1.70
N ALA A 23 5.32 4.09 -2.72
CA ALA A 23 4.95 4.37 -4.11
C ALA A 23 3.43 4.37 -4.31
N LEU A 24 2.73 3.43 -3.69
CA LEU A 24 1.28 3.36 -3.75
C LEU A 24 0.64 4.59 -3.10
N LYS A 25 1.11 4.98 -1.91
CA LYS A 25 0.60 6.16 -1.21
C LYS A 25 0.79 7.44 -2.02
N ALA A 26 1.96 7.63 -2.64
CA ALA A 26 2.21 8.74 -3.54
C ALA A 26 1.28 8.73 -4.76
N SER A 27 0.98 7.54 -5.29
CA SER A 27 0.08 7.37 -6.43
C SER A 27 -1.39 7.70 -6.07
N VAL A 28 -1.86 7.26 -4.90
CA VAL A 28 -3.21 7.59 -4.41
C VAL A 28 -3.34 9.09 -4.21
N TYR A 29 -2.38 9.74 -3.54
CA TYR A 29 -2.36 11.18 -3.37
C TYR A 29 -2.43 11.94 -4.71
N THR A 30 -1.66 11.49 -5.71
CA THR A 30 -1.68 12.08 -7.05
C THR A 30 -3.02 11.88 -7.76
N ALA A 31 -3.67 10.72 -7.57
CA ALA A 31 -4.98 10.47 -8.12
C ALA A 31 -6.04 11.37 -7.47
N GLU A 32 -6.03 11.47 -6.14
CA GLU A 32 -6.92 12.33 -5.36
C GLU A 32 -6.79 13.80 -5.75
N SER A 33 -5.57 14.32 -5.93
CA SER A 33 -5.36 15.71 -6.37
C SER A 33 -5.95 16.00 -7.76
N ASN A 34 -6.13 14.98 -8.59
CA ASN A 34 -6.74 15.14 -9.91
C ASN A 34 -8.27 14.99 -9.88
N LEU A 35 -8.85 14.42 -8.81
CA LEU A 35 -10.30 14.28 -8.69
C LEU A 35 -11.01 15.63 -8.61
N GLU A 36 -10.34 16.65 -8.06
CA GLU A 36 -10.84 18.04 -8.03
C GLU A 36 -11.10 18.63 -9.43
N LEU A 37 -10.53 18.01 -10.48
CA LEU A 37 -10.69 18.43 -11.87
C LEU A 37 -11.82 17.68 -12.60
N ILE A 38 -12.48 16.72 -11.95
CA ILE A 38 -13.53 15.88 -12.55
C ILE A 38 -14.90 16.42 -12.17
N GLU A 39 -15.75 16.67 -13.17
CA GLU A 39 -17.10 17.20 -12.96
C GLU A 39 -18.14 16.13 -12.58
N ASP A 40 -17.89 14.86 -12.88
CA ASP A 40 -18.80 13.75 -12.58
C ASP A 40 -18.67 13.32 -11.11
N PRO A 41 -19.65 13.65 -10.25
CA PRO A 41 -19.58 13.33 -8.82
C PRO A 41 -19.65 11.83 -8.53
N SER A 42 -20.25 11.03 -9.42
CA SER A 42 -20.33 9.58 -9.26
C SER A 42 -18.97 8.93 -9.50
N ALA A 43 -18.24 9.40 -10.52
CA ALA A 43 -16.88 8.97 -10.80
C ALA A 43 -15.90 9.37 -9.69
N VAL A 44 -16.04 10.58 -9.13
CA VAL A 44 -15.25 11.03 -7.96
C VAL A 44 -15.49 10.13 -6.76
N THR A 45 -16.76 9.90 -6.40
CA THR A 45 -17.12 9.06 -5.25
C THR A 45 -16.58 7.63 -5.40
N GLU A 46 -16.73 7.02 -6.57
CA GLU A 46 -16.20 5.68 -6.84
C GLU A 46 -14.66 5.64 -6.70
N ALA A 47 -13.97 6.65 -7.22
CA ALA A 47 -12.51 6.74 -7.16
C ALA A 47 -12.01 6.90 -5.72
N GLU A 48 -12.66 7.75 -4.91
CA GLU A 48 -12.35 7.94 -3.49
C GLU A 48 -12.54 6.65 -2.68
N GLU A 49 -13.68 5.98 -2.84
CA GLU A 49 -13.96 4.72 -2.15
C GLU A 49 -12.93 3.64 -2.49
N ARG A 50 -12.56 3.56 -3.78
CA ARG A 50 -11.55 2.63 -4.27
C ARG A 50 -10.16 2.97 -3.75
N GLY A 51 -9.79 4.25 -3.74
CA GLY A 51 -8.53 4.76 -3.17
C GLY A 51 -8.38 4.38 -1.70
N ALA A 52 -9.40 4.70 -0.89
CA ALA A 52 -9.43 4.36 0.54
C ALA A 52 -9.34 2.84 0.79
N LYS A 53 -9.96 2.01 -0.06
CA LYS A 53 -9.84 0.55 0.04
C LYS A 53 -8.41 0.07 -0.28
N ILE A 54 -7.77 0.65 -1.29
CA ILE A 54 -6.40 0.33 -1.68
C ILE A 54 -5.42 0.69 -0.55
N GLU A 55 -5.52 1.89 0.01
CA GLU A 55 -4.68 2.34 1.12
C GLU A 55 -4.82 1.44 2.35
N ARG A 56 -6.06 1.18 2.80
CA ARG A 56 -6.30 0.29 3.95
C ARG A 56 -5.65 -1.08 3.77
N ARG A 57 -5.82 -1.68 2.60
CA ARG A 57 -5.23 -2.99 2.29
C ARG A 57 -3.70 -2.93 2.27
N ALA A 58 -3.13 -1.84 1.79
CA ALA A 58 -1.68 -1.66 1.77
C ALA A 58 -1.10 -1.50 3.18
N ASP A 59 -1.78 -0.75 4.05
CA ASP A 59 -1.40 -0.60 5.46
C ASP A 59 -1.46 -1.93 6.22
N GLU A 60 -2.51 -2.73 5.99
CA GLU A 60 -2.62 -4.08 6.56
C GLU A 60 -1.47 -4.99 6.14
N VAL A 61 -1.12 -4.99 4.85
CA VAL A 61 0.00 -5.77 4.31
C VAL A 61 1.33 -5.29 4.88
N LEU A 62 1.56 -3.99 4.96
CA LEU A 62 2.78 -3.43 5.56
C LEU A 62 2.90 -3.84 7.03
N LYS A 63 1.81 -3.74 7.79
CA LYS A 63 1.77 -4.16 9.21
C LYS A 63 2.11 -5.65 9.36
N GLN A 64 1.52 -6.50 8.51
CA GLN A 64 1.82 -7.93 8.52
C GLN A 64 3.29 -8.21 8.19
N VAL A 65 3.87 -7.54 7.20
CA VAL A 65 5.26 -7.73 6.81
C VAL A 65 6.21 -7.26 7.90
N LYS A 66 5.96 -6.10 8.52
CA LYS A 66 6.72 -5.61 9.67
C LYS A 66 6.75 -6.64 10.81
N ALA A 67 5.59 -7.17 11.19
CA ALA A 67 5.51 -8.19 12.24
C ALA A 67 6.36 -9.43 11.91
N ASN A 68 6.31 -9.93 10.66
CA ASN A 68 7.15 -11.07 10.25
C ASN A 68 8.65 -10.75 10.30
N VAL A 69 9.04 -9.52 9.93
CA VAL A 69 10.44 -9.07 9.98
C VAL A 69 10.92 -8.99 11.42
N GLU A 70 10.15 -8.37 12.31
CA GLU A 70 10.46 -8.25 13.74
C GLU A 70 10.58 -9.60 14.44
N GLU A 71 9.74 -10.60 14.09
CA GLU A 71 9.83 -11.96 14.64
C GLU A 71 11.10 -12.74 14.21
N THR A 72 11.81 -12.26 13.19
CA THR A 72 12.96 -12.97 12.60
C THR A 72 14.31 -12.38 13.03
N VAL A 73 14.33 -11.14 13.56
CA VAL A 73 15.52 -10.41 14.03
C VAL A 73 15.84 -10.76 15.49
#